data_AF-A0A730K249-F1
#
_entry.id   AF-A0A730K249-F1
#
_cell.length_a   1.000
_cell.length_b   1.000
_cell.length_c   1.000
_cell.angle_alpha   90.00
_cell.angle_beta   90.00
_cell.angle_gamma   90.00
#
_symmetry.space_group_name_H-M   'P 1'
#
loop_
_entity.id
_entity.type
_entity.pdbx_description
1 polymer ?
#
loop_
_entity_poly.entity_id
_entity_poly.type
_entity_poly.pdbx_seq_one_letter_code
_entity_poly.pdbx_strand_id
1 'polypeptide(L)'
;MSNIIYLKIVGERQGVISEGCGSESSVGNRYQAGHEDEIFVFSLQALVSSAVAGVNHQGIRFCKPIDKSSPLFTQAINNNERCTLDFTFYRINRWGRWEKYYQIEVRGASVTAWWMQTRLDGIAEELITINYDYICSKHLIANTEYNALLTPENDNQLFPATLPAVKKPAPPIKKREITLTIGVFFDGTGNNLLNTNLRMQKCNPESYGLDARALTEFSQRCMKKEGFDGIEVGSYLNYYTNIRWLYDLYHVERIPEEINDDVQRKFYIEGIGTENNKADSLLGLGLGNNDTGVIAKTDKAIALICQLLNNFINEIDVKNSILKHLQFDVFGFSRGAAAARHFTNRVFERDPALVNGIRQVFANSAY
;
A
#
# COMPACT_ATOMS: atom_id res chain seq x y z
N MET A 1 -5.33 -10.86 -4.87
CA MET A 1 -6.78 -10.76 -4.60
C MET A 1 -7.16 -9.30 -4.78
N SER A 2 -8.05 -8.95 -5.71
CA SER A 2 -8.31 -7.56 -6.12
C SER A 2 -9.42 -6.85 -5.33
N ASN A 3 -10.27 -7.61 -4.63
CA ASN A 3 -11.37 -7.09 -3.81
C ASN A 3 -11.34 -7.78 -2.45
N ILE A 4 -11.48 -7.01 -1.37
CA ILE A 4 -11.47 -7.50 0.01
C ILE A 4 -12.68 -6.93 0.74
N ILE A 5 -13.31 -7.76 1.58
CA ILE A 5 -14.40 -7.35 2.45
C ILE A 5 -13.98 -7.62 3.90
N TYR A 6 -14.16 -6.63 4.76
CA TYR A 6 -13.97 -6.74 6.20
C TYR A 6 -15.30 -6.56 6.92
N LEU A 7 -15.47 -7.24 8.04
CA LEU A 7 -16.65 -7.16 8.88
C LEU A 7 -16.27 -6.74 10.30
N LYS A 8 -16.92 -5.70 10.82
CA LYS A 8 -17.04 -5.44 12.25
C LYS A 8 -18.39 -5.90 12.75
N ILE A 9 -18.41 -6.59 13.89
CA ILE A 9 -19.65 -7.07 14.50
C ILE A 9 -19.66 -6.75 15.98
N VAL A 10 -20.79 -6.22 16.45
CA VAL A 10 -21.07 -5.94 17.85
C VAL A 10 -22.37 -6.64 18.22
N GLY A 11 -22.31 -7.55 19.19
CA GLY A 11 -23.48 -8.19 19.78
C GLY A 11 -24.01 -7.40 20.97
N GLU A 12 -25.32 -7.36 21.16
CA GLU A 12 -25.95 -6.70 22.30
C GLU A 12 -25.50 -7.27 23.66
N ARG A 13 -25.11 -8.55 23.71
CA ARG A 13 -24.67 -9.25 24.93
C ARG A 13 -23.17 -9.50 24.93
N GLN A 14 -22.60 -9.89 23.78
CA GLN A 14 -21.19 -10.25 23.65
C GLN A 14 -20.26 -9.05 23.47
N GLY A 15 -20.79 -7.84 23.22
CA GLY A 15 -19.96 -6.68 22.94
C GLY A 15 -19.27 -6.78 21.58
N VAL A 16 -18.02 -6.33 21.47
CA VAL A 16 -17.29 -6.28 20.18
C VAL A 16 -16.80 -7.68 19.78
N ILE A 17 -17.66 -8.44 19.10
CA ILE A 17 -17.37 -9.81 18.65
C ILE A 17 -16.15 -9.86 17.72
N SER A 18 -15.93 -8.83 16.89
CA SER A 18 -14.82 -8.81 15.93
C SER A 18 -13.45 -8.45 16.53
N GLU A 19 -13.39 -8.06 17.81
CA GLU A 19 -12.14 -7.65 18.46
C GLU A 19 -11.07 -8.75 18.39
N GLY A 20 -9.90 -8.43 17.86
CA GLY A 20 -8.78 -9.36 17.66
C GLY A 20 -9.01 -10.49 16.65
N CYS A 21 -10.09 -10.48 15.86
CA CYS A 21 -10.37 -11.56 14.90
C CYS A 21 -9.42 -11.58 13.70
N GLY A 22 -8.87 -10.43 13.30
CA GLY A 22 -7.88 -10.32 12.23
C GLY A 22 -6.43 -10.49 12.71
N SER A 23 -6.22 -10.81 13.99
CA SER A 23 -4.89 -10.98 14.59
C SER A 23 -4.19 -12.28 14.14
N GLU A 24 -2.85 -12.31 14.27
CA GLU A 24 -2.05 -13.51 14.01
C GLU A 24 -2.52 -14.71 14.86
N SER A 25 -2.88 -14.49 16.12
CA SER A 25 -3.40 -15.54 17.01
C SER A 25 -4.72 -16.16 16.54
N SER A 26 -5.48 -15.44 15.70
CA SER A 26 -6.80 -15.83 15.23
C SER A 26 -6.74 -16.48 13.84
N VAL A 27 -6.02 -15.88 12.90
CA VAL A 27 -6.00 -16.30 11.47
C VAL A 27 -4.62 -16.73 10.96
N GLY A 28 -3.60 -16.76 11.83
CA GLY A 28 -2.22 -17.14 11.48
C GLY A 28 -1.64 -16.26 10.38
N ASN A 29 -1.00 -16.88 9.39
CA ASN A 29 -0.36 -16.20 8.25
C ASN A 29 -1.32 -15.42 7.33
N ARG A 30 -2.63 -15.43 7.60
CA ARG A 30 -3.63 -14.63 6.87
C ARG A 30 -3.92 -13.28 7.53
N TYR A 31 -3.27 -12.99 8.66
CA TYR A 31 -3.41 -11.70 9.33
C TYR A 31 -3.03 -10.55 8.38
N GLN A 32 -3.71 -9.41 8.53
CA GLN A 32 -3.38 -8.18 7.80
C GLN A 32 -3.28 -7.03 8.80
N ALA A 33 -2.13 -6.36 8.80
CA ALA A 33 -1.87 -5.24 9.71
C ALA A 33 -2.89 -4.10 9.48
N GLY A 34 -3.42 -3.54 10.55
CA GLY A 34 -4.45 -2.50 10.52
C GLY A 34 -5.90 -3.02 10.47
N HIS A 35 -6.09 -4.34 10.42
CA HIS A 35 -7.39 -5.01 10.40
C HIS A 35 -7.54 -5.99 11.58
N GLU A 36 -6.83 -5.78 12.69
CA GLU A 36 -6.76 -6.71 13.82
C GLU A 36 -8.13 -6.96 14.47
N ASP A 37 -9.00 -5.95 14.47
CA ASP A 37 -10.36 -5.98 15.06
C ASP A 37 -11.47 -6.19 14.02
N GLU A 38 -11.10 -6.69 12.84
CA GLU A 38 -12.00 -6.94 11.72
C GLU A 38 -11.93 -8.39 11.27
N ILE A 39 -13.08 -8.94 10.89
CA ILE A 39 -13.21 -10.29 10.35
C ILE A 39 -13.04 -10.24 8.83
N PHE A 40 -12.23 -11.15 8.28
CA PHE A 40 -12.08 -11.30 6.83
C PHE A 40 -13.30 -12.01 6.24
N VAL A 41 -13.88 -11.46 5.18
CA VAL A 41 -15.06 -12.02 4.50
C VAL A 41 -14.69 -12.42 3.08
N PHE A 42 -14.74 -13.73 2.78
CA PHE A 42 -14.44 -14.31 1.47
C PHE A 42 -15.53 -14.03 0.43
N SER A 43 -16.79 -14.02 0.85
CA SER A 43 -17.90 -13.70 -0.04
C SER A 43 -19.07 -13.13 0.74
N LEU A 44 -19.86 -12.29 0.08
CA LEU A 44 -21.10 -11.73 0.59
C LEU A 44 -22.15 -11.77 -0.52
N GLN A 45 -23.32 -12.30 -0.18
CA GLN A 45 -24.50 -12.34 -1.00
C GLN A 45 -25.64 -11.63 -0.26
N ALA A 46 -26.07 -10.48 -0.78
CA ALA A 46 -27.29 -9.81 -0.34
C ALA A 46 -28.33 -9.99 -1.45
N LEU A 47 -29.48 -10.57 -1.12
CA LEU A 47 -30.55 -10.81 -2.09
C LEU A 47 -31.77 -9.98 -1.74
N VAL A 48 -32.19 -9.19 -2.72
CA VAL A 48 -33.37 -8.34 -2.65
C VAL A 48 -34.23 -8.66 -3.87
N SER A 49 -35.49 -9.03 -3.65
CA SER A 49 -36.46 -9.30 -4.71
C SER A 49 -37.64 -8.33 -4.64
N SER A 50 -38.43 -8.24 -5.69
CA SER A 50 -39.67 -7.46 -5.69
C SER A 50 -40.85 -8.40 -5.62
N ALA A 51 -41.80 -8.15 -4.71
CA ALA A 51 -43.03 -8.92 -4.60
C ALA A 51 -44.23 -8.03 -4.92
N VAL A 52 -44.35 -7.57 -6.17
CA VAL A 52 -45.49 -6.82 -6.76
C VAL A 52 -45.84 -5.46 -6.10
N ALA A 53 -45.51 -5.22 -4.83
CA ALA A 53 -45.81 -4.02 -4.04
C ALA A 53 -44.75 -3.70 -2.97
N GLY A 54 -43.46 -3.97 -3.24
CA GLY A 54 -42.40 -3.59 -2.32
C GLY A 54 -41.11 -4.38 -2.48
N VAL A 55 -40.10 -3.92 -1.76
CA VAL A 55 -38.78 -4.56 -1.66
C VAL A 55 -38.85 -5.72 -0.66
N ASN A 56 -38.53 -6.92 -1.09
CA ASN A 56 -38.47 -8.12 -0.28
C ASN A 56 -37.00 -8.48 0.00
N HIS A 57 -36.54 -8.23 1.22
CA HIS A 57 -35.19 -8.56 1.66
C HIS A 57 -35.09 -10.02 2.08
N GLN A 58 -34.14 -10.76 1.52
CA GLN A 58 -33.94 -12.19 1.79
C GLN A 58 -32.74 -12.46 2.71
N GLY A 59 -32.36 -11.46 3.51
CA GLY A 59 -31.20 -11.53 4.40
C GLY A 59 -29.86 -11.34 3.68
N ILE A 60 -28.78 -11.47 4.45
CA ILE A 60 -27.41 -11.48 3.95
C ILE A 60 -26.80 -12.84 4.28
N ARG A 61 -26.12 -13.43 3.31
CA ARG A 61 -25.30 -14.63 3.49
C ARG A 61 -23.85 -14.28 3.21
N PHE A 62 -22.94 -14.59 4.12
CA PHE A 62 -21.52 -14.33 3.92
C PHE A 62 -20.64 -15.49 4.38
N CYS A 63 -19.48 -15.63 3.75
CA CYS A 63 -18.49 -16.65 4.04
C CYS A 63 -17.25 -16.01 4.66
N LYS A 64 -16.70 -16.62 5.72
CA LYS A 64 -15.47 -16.21 6.41
C LYS A 64 -14.59 -17.43 6.72
N PRO A 65 -13.27 -17.29 6.97
CA PRO A 65 -12.48 -18.40 7.50
C PRO A 65 -12.89 -18.73 8.93
N ILE A 66 -12.52 -19.90 9.46
CA ILE A 66 -12.54 -20.12 10.92
C ILE A 66 -11.55 -19.14 11.57
N ASP A 67 -12.01 -18.43 12.60
CA ASP A 67 -11.23 -17.44 13.35
C ASP A 67 -11.73 -17.35 14.81
N LYS A 68 -11.23 -16.39 15.59
CA LYS A 68 -11.63 -16.15 16.99
C LYS A 68 -13.16 -15.95 17.16
N SER A 69 -13.86 -15.40 16.17
CA SER A 69 -15.31 -15.15 16.25
C SER A 69 -16.17 -16.39 15.99
N SER A 70 -15.61 -17.47 15.45
CA SER A 70 -16.36 -18.71 15.13
C SER A 70 -17.25 -19.21 16.29
N PRO A 71 -16.74 -19.43 17.52
CA PRO A 71 -17.59 -19.83 18.65
C PRO A 71 -18.58 -18.74 19.07
N LEU A 72 -18.27 -17.46 18.85
CA LEU A 72 -19.13 -16.32 19.20
C LEU A 72 -20.35 -16.23 18.28
N PHE A 73 -20.21 -16.62 17.01
CA PHE A 73 -21.35 -16.79 16.10
C PHE A 73 -22.25 -17.95 16.53
N THR A 74 -21.69 -19.07 16.98
CA THR A 74 -22.47 -20.18 17.55
C THR A 74 -23.22 -19.76 18.82
N GLN A 75 -22.60 -18.94 19.66
CA GLN A 75 -23.25 -18.36 20.83
C GLN A 75 -24.36 -17.37 20.46
N ALA A 76 -24.14 -16.54 19.44
CA ALA A 76 -25.12 -15.56 18.96
C ALA A 76 -26.39 -16.25 18.43
N ILE A 77 -26.25 -17.30 17.61
CA ILE A 77 -27.40 -18.07 17.11
C ILE A 77 -28.12 -18.81 18.25
N ASN A 78 -27.39 -19.45 19.17
CA ASN A 78 -27.99 -20.17 20.30
C ASN A 78 -28.84 -19.26 21.19
N ASN A 79 -28.39 -18.01 21.37
CA ASN A 79 -29.04 -17.04 22.25
C ASN A 79 -30.02 -16.12 21.52
N ASN A 80 -30.21 -16.31 20.20
CA ASN A 80 -30.93 -15.39 19.31
C ASN A 80 -30.51 -13.92 19.55
N GLU A 81 -29.21 -13.70 19.70
CA GLU A 81 -28.65 -12.39 20.00
C GLU A 81 -28.75 -11.46 18.79
N ARG A 82 -29.20 -10.23 19.03
CA ARG A 82 -29.20 -9.18 18.02
C ARG A 82 -27.82 -8.53 17.95
N CYS A 83 -27.37 -8.28 16.73
CA CYS A 83 -26.06 -7.75 16.43
C CYS A 83 -26.16 -6.56 15.47
N THR A 84 -25.15 -5.70 15.51
CA THR A 84 -24.86 -4.71 14.47
C THR A 84 -23.66 -5.21 13.68
N LEU A 85 -23.78 -5.24 12.35
CA LEU A 85 -22.71 -5.65 11.46
C LEU A 85 -22.40 -4.51 10.47
N ASP A 86 -21.10 -4.26 10.28
CA ASP A 86 -20.58 -3.26 9.35
C ASP A 86 -19.61 -3.94 8.39
N PHE A 87 -20.03 -4.09 7.14
CA PHE A 87 -19.23 -4.63 6.05
C PHE A 87 -18.57 -3.49 5.27
N THR A 88 -17.25 -3.46 5.25
CA THR A 88 -16.46 -2.49 4.48
C THR A 88 -15.79 -3.16 3.29
N PHE A 89 -16.00 -2.60 2.10
CA PHE A 89 -15.47 -3.12 0.83
C PHE A 89 -14.28 -2.28 0.37
N TYR A 90 -13.22 -2.98 0.00
CA TYR A 90 -11.99 -2.42 -0.52
C TYR A 90 -11.77 -2.85 -1.96
N ARG A 91 -11.22 -1.93 -2.77
CA ARG A 91 -10.73 -2.20 -4.12
C ARG A 91 -9.36 -1.57 -4.32
N ILE A 92 -8.64 -2.06 -5.32
CA ILE A 92 -7.44 -1.39 -5.83
C ILE A 92 -7.88 -0.23 -6.71
N ASN A 93 -7.50 1.00 -6.34
CA ASN A 93 -7.79 2.20 -7.10
C ASN A 93 -6.87 2.33 -8.32
N ARG A 94 -7.08 3.38 -9.14
CA ARG A 94 -6.28 3.61 -10.37
C ARG A 94 -4.77 3.76 -10.12
N TRP A 95 -4.37 4.00 -8.88
CA TRP A 95 -2.98 4.19 -8.45
C TRP A 95 -2.38 2.93 -7.81
N GLY A 96 -3.10 1.81 -7.79
CA GLY A 96 -2.60 0.56 -7.20
C GLY A 96 -2.74 0.46 -5.69
N ARG A 97 -3.44 1.39 -5.02
CA ARG A 97 -3.66 1.40 -3.57
C ARG A 97 -5.03 0.86 -3.19
N TRP A 98 -5.14 0.31 -1.99
CA TRP A 98 -6.42 -0.08 -1.41
C TRP A 98 -7.22 1.16 -1.01
N GLU A 99 -8.45 1.27 -1.49
CA GLU A 99 -9.40 2.30 -1.06
C GLU A 99 -10.71 1.66 -0.58
N LYS A 100 -11.26 2.20 0.52
CA LYS A 100 -12.65 1.90 0.93
C LYS A 100 -13.58 2.57 -0.07
N TYR A 101 -14.44 1.80 -0.73
CA TYR A 101 -15.33 2.38 -1.75
C TYR A 101 -16.81 2.10 -1.52
N TYR A 102 -17.14 1.08 -0.73
CA TYR A 102 -18.52 0.70 -0.46
C TYR A 102 -18.66 0.21 0.98
N GLN A 103 -19.82 0.45 1.60
CA GLN A 103 -20.12 0.04 2.97
C GLN A 103 -21.55 -0.48 3.06
N ILE A 104 -21.76 -1.55 3.81
CA ILE A 104 -23.09 -2.06 4.18
C ILE A 104 -23.15 -2.17 5.70
N GLU A 105 -23.99 -1.35 6.33
CA GLU A 105 -24.32 -1.44 7.75
C GLU A 105 -25.67 -2.14 7.90
N VAL A 106 -25.77 -3.12 8.79
CA VAL A 106 -27.05 -3.71 9.21
C VAL A 106 -27.19 -3.68 10.72
N ARG A 107 -28.41 -3.41 11.19
CA ARG A 107 -28.76 -3.36 12.62
C ARG A 107 -29.90 -4.31 12.94
N GLY A 108 -29.96 -4.72 14.20
CA GLY A 108 -30.91 -5.72 14.66
C GLY A 108 -30.71 -7.05 13.95
N ALA A 109 -29.48 -7.37 13.54
CA ALA A 109 -29.22 -8.59 12.80
C ALA A 109 -29.26 -9.80 13.72
N SER A 110 -29.94 -10.87 13.32
CA SER A 110 -29.92 -12.17 14.00
C SER A 110 -29.36 -13.24 13.08
N VAL A 111 -28.48 -14.09 13.62
CA VAL A 111 -27.93 -15.23 12.88
C VAL A 111 -29.03 -16.28 12.73
N THR A 112 -29.39 -16.61 11.50
CA THR A 112 -30.45 -17.57 11.17
C THR A 112 -29.91 -18.93 10.75
N ALA A 113 -28.69 -18.96 10.21
CA ALA A 113 -27.99 -20.20 9.91
C ALA A 113 -26.48 -20.02 10.08
N TRP A 114 -25.82 -21.05 10.60
CA TRP A 114 -24.38 -21.15 10.70
C TRP A 114 -23.99 -22.58 10.34
N TRP A 115 -23.02 -22.75 9.45
CA TRP A 115 -22.40 -24.04 9.21
C TRP A 115 -20.95 -23.86 8.79
N MET A 116 -20.13 -24.82 9.20
CA MET A 116 -18.70 -24.86 8.97
C MET A 116 -18.39 -25.98 7.98
N GLN A 117 -17.46 -25.71 7.06
CA GLN A 117 -16.97 -26.69 6.10
C GLN A 117 -15.44 -26.67 6.07
N THR A 118 -14.82 -27.85 6.16
CA THR A 118 -13.38 -28.03 5.95
C THR A 118 -13.16 -28.93 4.73
N ARG A 119 -12.17 -28.63 3.90
CA ARG A 119 -11.78 -29.42 2.72
C ARG A 119 -10.29 -29.75 2.83
N LEU A 120 -9.88 -30.93 2.34
CA LEU A 120 -8.49 -31.41 2.41
C LEU A 120 -7.47 -30.39 1.86
N ASP A 121 -7.81 -29.72 0.75
CA ASP A 121 -6.94 -28.74 0.07
C ASP A 121 -7.51 -27.31 0.13
N GLY A 122 -8.41 -27.03 1.07
CA GLY A 122 -9.13 -25.76 1.18
C GLY A 122 -8.89 -25.06 2.51
N ILE A 123 -9.24 -23.77 2.54
CA ILE A 123 -9.37 -23.05 3.80
C ILE A 123 -10.62 -23.57 4.51
N ALA A 124 -10.56 -23.76 5.82
CA ALA A 124 -11.75 -24.05 6.59
C ALA A 124 -12.62 -22.79 6.65
N GLU A 125 -13.87 -22.94 6.21
CA GLU A 125 -14.80 -21.85 5.95
C GLU A 125 -16.04 -21.99 6.84
N GLU A 126 -16.63 -20.85 7.16
CA GLU A 126 -17.91 -20.73 7.83
C GLU A 126 -18.85 -19.91 6.96
N LEU A 127 -20.08 -20.40 6.80
CA LEU A 127 -21.10 -19.72 6.04
C LEU A 127 -22.25 -19.35 6.97
N ILE A 128 -22.49 -18.04 7.03
CA ILE A 128 -23.37 -17.42 7.99
C ILE A 128 -24.49 -16.73 7.23
N THR A 129 -25.73 -16.99 7.63
CA THR A 129 -26.91 -16.27 7.14
C THR A 129 -27.47 -15.43 8.28
N ILE A 130 -27.78 -14.18 7.98
CA ILE A 130 -28.42 -13.25 8.92
C ILE A 130 -29.71 -12.70 8.33
N ASN A 131 -30.69 -12.51 9.20
CA ASN A 131 -31.78 -11.57 8.99
C ASN A 131 -31.44 -10.26 9.69
N TYR A 132 -32.07 -9.17 9.31
CA TYR A 132 -31.83 -7.85 9.89
C TYR A 132 -33.10 -7.01 9.87
N ASP A 133 -33.11 -6.02 10.75
CA ASP A 133 -34.24 -5.11 10.92
C ASP A 133 -34.01 -3.81 10.15
N TYR A 134 -32.73 -3.45 9.93
CA TYR A 134 -32.33 -2.27 9.17
C TYR A 134 -31.09 -2.57 8.31
N ILE A 135 -31.03 -1.95 7.13
CA ILE A 135 -29.86 -1.95 6.25
C ILE A 135 -29.58 -0.54 5.72
N CYS A 136 -28.31 -0.17 5.65
CA CYS A 136 -27.80 1.01 4.98
C CYS A 136 -26.63 0.62 4.07
N SER A 137 -26.70 1.00 2.80
CA SER A 137 -25.65 0.78 1.82
C SER A 137 -25.16 2.12 1.28
N LYS A 138 -23.85 2.33 1.27
CA LYS A 138 -23.22 3.59 0.82
C LYS A 138 -22.11 3.31 -0.18
N HIS A 139 -22.11 4.02 -1.30
CA HIS A 139 -20.95 4.11 -2.18
C HIS A 139 -20.11 5.35 -1.80
N LEU A 140 -19.04 5.13 -1.04
CA LEU A 140 -18.26 6.17 -0.37
C LEU A 140 -17.58 7.16 -1.34
N ILE A 141 -17.16 6.68 -2.52
CA ILE A 141 -16.47 7.53 -3.52
C ILE A 141 -17.44 8.30 -4.42
N ALA A 142 -18.68 7.81 -4.55
CA ALA A 142 -19.69 8.38 -5.47
C ALA A 142 -20.83 9.07 -4.72
N ASN A 143 -20.78 9.05 -3.38
CA ASN A 143 -21.73 9.69 -2.48
C ASN A 143 -23.20 9.31 -2.73
N THR A 144 -23.46 8.04 -3.06
CA THR A 144 -24.82 7.50 -3.15
C THR A 144 -25.13 6.61 -1.96
N GLU A 145 -26.37 6.66 -1.49
CA GLU A 145 -26.84 5.91 -0.33
C GLU A 145 -28.22 5.30 -0.59
N TYR A 146 -28.44 4.11 -0.03
CA TYR A 146 -29.74 3.48 0.11
C TYR A 146 -29.90 3.00 1.55
N ASN A 147 -31.06 3.21 2.17
CA ASN A 147 -31.37 2.63 3.47
C ASN A 147 -32.82 2.15 3.53
N ALA A 148 -33.07 1.16 4.38
CA ALA A 148 -34.40 0.60 4.62
C ALA A 148 -34.53 0.08 6.04
N LEU A 149 -35.61 0.49 6.72
CA LEU A 149 -36.06 -0.04 8.00
C LEU A 149 -37.21 -1.01 7.75
N LEU A 150 -36.99 -2.29 8.06
CA LEU A 150 -37.90 -3.39 7.77
C LEU A 150 -38.89 -3.66 8.91
N THR A 151 -38.50 -3.33 10.14
CA THR A 151 -39.34 -3.46 11.34
C THR A 151 -39.41 -2.10 12.07
N PRO A 152 -40.28 -1.18 11.61
CA PRO A 152 -40.44 0.15 12.21
C PRO A 152 -40.75 0.13 13.72
N GLU A 153 -41.37 -0.93 14.21
CA GLU A 153 -41.62 -1.16 15.63
C GLU A 153 -40.35 -1.23 16.49
N ASN A 154 -39.21 -1.58 15.90
CA ASN A 154 -37.92 -1.71 16.59
C ASN A 154 -37.06 -0.43 16.51
N ASP A 155 -37.55 0.65 15.90
CA ASP A 155 -36.77 1.87 15.61
C ASP A 155 -36.03 2.42 16.83
N ASN A 156 -36.71 2.57 17.97
CA ASN A 156 -36.11 3.08 19.20
C ASN A 156 -35.00 2.18 19.78
N GLN A 157 -35.02 0.87 19.49
CA GLN A 157 -33.95 -0.05 19.90
C GLN A 157 -32.75 0.02 18.95
N LEU A 158 -33.01 0.17 17.65
CA LEU A 158 -31.99 0.22 16.59
C LEU A 158 -31.29 1.58 16.51
N PHE A 159 -32.01 2.63 16.90
CA PHE A 159 -31.59 4.03 16.92
C PHE A 159 -31.92 4.64 18.28
N PRO A 160 -31.30 4.15 19.37
CA PRO A 160 -31.58 4.69 20.69
C PRO A 160 -31.30 6.19 20.68
N ALA A 161 -32.29 6.97 21.13
CA ALA A 161 -32.14 8.40 21.31
C ALA A 161 -30.87 8.63 22.11
N THR A 162 -29.86 9.17 21.44
CA THR A 162 -28.61 9.50 22.12
C THR A 162 -28.98 10.54 23.16
N LEU A 163 -28.93 10.17 24.45
CA LEU A 163 -28.62 11.16 25.49
C LEU A 163 -27.48 12.01 24.90
N PRO A 164 -27.52 13.35 25.03
CA PRO A 164 -26.44 14.18 24.51
C PRO A 164 -25.18 13.52 25.00
N ALA A 165 -24.40 12.97 24.06
CA ALA A 165 -23.23 12.19 24.42
C ALA A 165 -22.53 13.06 25.45
N VAL A 166 -22.30 12.54 26.68
CA VAL A 166 -21.30 13.16 27.56
C VAL A 166 -20.17 13.41 26.60
N LYS A 167 -19.90 14.69 26.30
CA LYS A 167 -18.88 15.04 25.31
C LYS A 167 -17.68 14.29 25.85
N LYS A 168 -17.33 13.16 25.23
CA LYS A 168 -16.03 12.54 25.48
C LYS A 168 -15.11 13.73 25.34
N PRO A 169 -14.28 14.06 26.35
CA PRO A 169 -13.37 15.19 26.24
C PRO A 169 -12.78 15.09 24.85
N ALA A 170 -12.95 16.19 24.07
CA ALA A 170 -12.71 16.16 22.63
C ALA A 170 -11.45 15.32 22.42
N PRO A 171 -11.52 14.20 21.66
CA PRO A 171 -10.37 13.32 21.52
C PRO A 171 -9.19 14.22 21.22
N PRO A 172 -8.05 14.06 21.92
CA PRO A 172 -6.90 14.95 21.74
C PRO A 172 -6.71 15.11 20.24
N ILE A 173 -6.65 16.36 19.76
CA ILE A 173 -6.59 16.69 18.33
C ILE A 173 -5.65 15.68 17.70
N LYS A 174 -6.20 14.71 16.97
CA LYS A 174 -5.39 13.62 16.43
C LYS A 174 -4.49 14.29 15.42
N LYS A 175 -3.18 14.29 15.71
CA LYS A 175 -2.20 14.73 14.75
C LYS A 175 -2.44 13.97 13.45
N ARG A 176 -2.40 14.67 12.32
CA ARG A 176 -2.54 14.11 10.98
C ARG A 176 -1.53 12.99 10.81
N GLU A 177 -1.98 11.78 10.50
CA GLU A 177 -1.11 10.63 10.30
C GLU A 177 -0.69 10.56 8.83
N ILE A 178 0.62 10.52 8.59
CA ILE A 178 1.22 10.49 7.26
C ILE A 178 1.90 9.14 7.05
N THR A 179 1.63 8.52 5.91
CA THR A 179 2.43 7.41 5.39
C THR A 179 3.29 7.96 4.26
N LEU A 180 4.62 7.90 4.40
CA LEU A 180 5.54 8.27 3.32
C LEU A 180 6.00 7.01 2.60
N THR A 181 5.67 6.88 1.32
CA THR A 181 6.17 5.83 0.43
C THR A 181 7.30 6.40 -0.44
N ILE A 182 8.47 5.76 -0.41
CA ILE A 182 9.63 6.15 -1.22
C ILE A 182 9.88 5.09 -2.30
N GLY A 183 9.72 5.49 -3.57
CA GLY A 183 10.11 4.68 -4.71
C GLY A 183 11.64 4.68 -4.91
N VAL A 184 12.24 3.50 -4.83
CA VAL A 184 13.70 3.28 -4.95
C VAL A 184 13.98 2.48 -6.23
N PHE A 185 14.68 3.10 -7.18
CA PHE A 185 14.87 2.55 -8.53
C PHE A 185 16.35 2.25 -8.80
N PHE A 186 16.73 0.97 -8.80
CA PHE A 186 18.10 0.51 -9.07
C PHE A 186 18.26 0.06 -10.53
N ASP A 187 19.04 0.77 -11.33
CA ASP A 187 19.23 0.38 -12.73
C ASP A 187 20.19 -0.81 -12.92
N GLY A 188 20.13 -1.43 -14.10
CA GLY A 188 21.01 -2.52 -14.51
C GLY A 188 22.44 -2.05 -14.75
N THR A 189 23.39 -2.97 -14.63
CA THR A 189 24.83 -2.70 -14.78
C THR A 189 25.18 -1.96 -16.06
N GLY A 190 26.05 -0.98 -15.94
CA GLY A 190 26.47 -0.16 -17.08
C GLY A 190 25.41 0.82 -17.54
N ASN A 191 24.22 0.90 -16.91
CA ASN A 191 23.22 1.91 -17.26
C ASN A 191 23.28 3.08 -16.29
N ASN A 192 23.24 4.29 -16.81
CA ASN A 192 23.25 5.51 -16.01
C ASN A 192 22.43 6.59 -16.72
N LEU A 193 21.30 6.96 -16.12
CA LEU A 193 20.42 8.00 -16.64
C LEU A 193 21.16 9.32 -16.93
N LEU A 194 21.96 9.81 -15.98
CA LEU A 194 22.60 11.12 -16.14
C LEU A 194 23.69 11.08 -17.23
N ASN A 195 24.42 9.99 -17.35
CA ASN A 195 25.40 9.81 -18.43
C ASN A 195 24.72 9.73 -19.80
N THR A 196 23.62 8.97 -19.90
CA THR A 196 22.79 8.93 -21.12
C THR A 196 22.24 10.30 -21.48
N ASN A 197 21.72 11.06 -20.50
CA ASN A 197 21.23 12.42 -20.73
C ASN A 197 22.33 13.37 -21.22
N LEU A 198 23.53 13.29 -20.62
CA LEU A 198 24.67 14.11 -21.02
C LEU A 198 25.05 13.85 -22.48
N ARG A 199 25.12 12.57 -22.88
CA ARG A 199 25.36 12.22 -24.29
C ARG A 199 24.24 12.75 -25.17
N MET A 200 22.96 12.52 -24.84
CA MET A 200 21.84 12.99 -25.67
C MET A 200 21.85 14.52 -25.86
N GLN A 201 22.28 15.26 -24.84
CA GLN A 201 22.38 16.71 -24.89
C GLN A 201 23.55 17.19 -25.77
N LYS A 202 24.72 16.55 -25.68
CA LYS A 202 25.96 17.01 -26.33
C LYS A 202 26.21 16.38 -27.71
N CYS A 203 25.73 15.16 -27.91
CA CYS A 203 26.04 14.31 -29.05
C CYS A 203 24.74 13.91 -29.76
N ASN A 204 24.14 14.87 -30.48
CA ASN A 204 22.92 14.65 -31.24
C ASN A 204 23.22 14.62 -32.75
N PRO A 205 23.36 13.44 -33.37
CA PRO A 205 23.52 13.36 -34.82
C PRO A 205 22.19 13.58 -35.54
N GLU A 206 22.22 14.03 -36.79
CA GLU A 206 21.06 13.88 -37.68
C GLU A 206 20.79 12.38 -37.87
N SER A 207 19.73 11.88 -37.23
CA SER A 207 19.48 10.43 -37.10
C SER A 207 18.87 9.78 -38.34
N TYR A 208 18.59 10.54 -39.39
CA TYR A 208 17.94 10.02 -40.60
C TYR A 208 18.92 9.19 -41.43
N GLY A 209 18.68 7.88 -41.53
CA GLY A 209 19.43 6.96 -42.40
C GLY A 209 20.73 6.39 -41.80
N LEU A 210 21.04 6.68 -40.53
CA LEU A 210 22.17 6.04 -39.84
C LEU A 210 21.75 4.70 -39.22
N ASP A 211 22.58 3.67 -39.40
CA ASP A 211 22.42 2.40 -38.70
C ASP A 211 22.93 2.48 -37.24
N ALA A 212 22.60 1.47 -36.44
CA ALA A 212 22.96 1.44 -35.02
C ALA A 212 24.48 1.49 -34.77
N ARG A 213 25.27 0.96 -35.69
CA ARG A 213 26.73 0.94 -35.58
C ARG A 213 27.30 2.34 -35.83
N ALA A 214 26.86 3.02 -36.88
CA ALA A 214 27.26 4.38 -37.20
C ALA A 214 26.88 5.35 -36.07
N LEU A 215 25.70 5.20 -35.47
CA LEU A 215 25.28 5.97 -34.29
C LEU A 215 26.16 5.72 -33.07
N THR A 216 26.55 4.47 -32.83
CA THR A 216 27.45 4.09 -31.73
C THR A 216 28.84 4.69 -31.93
N GLU A 217 29.42 4.55 -33.13
CA GLU A 217 30.73 5.12 -33.46
C GLU A 217 30.73 6.65 -33.39
N PHE A 218 29.67 7.30 -33.86
CA PHE A 218 29.48 8.74 -33.72
C PHE A 218 29.46 9.14 -32.24
N SER A 219 28.64 8.47 -31.44
CA SER A 219 28.49 8.76 -30.01
C SER A 219 29.82 8.56 -29.26
N GLN A 220 30.57 7.51 -29.58
CA GLN A 220 31.91 7.28 -29.04
C GLN A 220 32.87 8.41 -29.38
N ARG A 221 32.97 8.80 -30.66
CA ARG A 221 33.86 9.88 -31.09
C ARG A 221 33.48 11.22 -30.48
N CYS A 222 32.19 11.49 -30.33
CA CYS A 222 31.69 12.71 -29.70
C CYS A 222 32.03 12.74 -28.21
N MET A 223 31.70 11.67 -27.46
CA MET A 223 32.00 11.59 -26.03
C MET A 223 33.51 11.59 -25.74
N LYS A 224 34.32 11.07 -26.67
CA LYS A 224 35.79 11.20 -26.61
C LYS A 224 36.26 12.65 -26.61
N LYS A 225 35.62 13.54 -27.39
CA LYS A 225 35.91 14.99 -27.35
C LYS A 225 35.50 15.62 -26.03
N GLU A 226 34.49 15.07 -25.36
CA GLU A 226 34.05 15.48 -24.03
C GLU A 226 34.90 14.88 -22.89
N GLY A 227 35.96 14.13 -23.21
CA GLY A 227 36.91 13.59 -22.24
C GLY A 227 36.64 12.15 -21.78
N PHE A 228 35.70 11.42 -22.40
CA PHE A 228 35.35 10.05 -22.05
C PHE A 228 35.71 9.08 -23.20
N ASP A 229 36.63 8.14 -22.99
CA ASP A 229 37.14 7.24 -24.04
C ASP A 229 37.20 5.76 -23.62
N GLY A 230 37.24 4.85 -24.58
CA GLY A 230 37.40 3.41 -24.33
C GLY A 230 36.19 2.74 -23.64
N ILE A 231 36.44 1.80 -22.73
CA ILE A 231 35.36 1.05 -22.03
C ILE A 231 34.64 1.94 -20.99
N GLU A 232 35.27 3.05 -20.59
CA GLU A 232 34.77 3.99 -19.58
C GLU A 232 33.56 4.82 -20.05
N VAL A 233 33.28 4.81 -21.36
CA VAL A 233 32.14 5.54 -21.97
C VAL A 233 30.88 4.68 -22.09
N GLY A 234 30.91 3.41 -21.67
CA GLY A 234 29.86 2.42 -21.92
C GLY A 234 28.45 2.90 -21.57
N SER A 235 28.27 3.47 -20.37
CA SER A 235 26.97 3.96 -19.88
C SER A 235 26.44 5.19 -20.62
N TYR A 236 27.33 5.99 -21.21
CA TYR A 236 26.94 7.11 -22.06
C TYR A 236 26.36 6.62 -23.38
N LEU A 237 26.85 5.50 -23.92
CA LEU A 237 26.40 4.93 -25.19
C LEU A 237 25.08 4.17 -25.09
N ASN A 238 24.66 3.82 -23.87
CA ASN A 238 23.38 3.17 -23.62
C ASN A 238 22.19 4.13 -23.83
N TYR A 239 20.99 3.56 -23.75
CA TYR A 239 19.72 4.28 -23.82
C TYR A 239 18.88 4.03 -22.56
N TYR A 240 17.75 4.73 -22.45
CA TYR A 240 16.86 4.61 -21.30
C TYR A 240 16.35 3.17 -21.10
N THR A 241 16.47 2.68 -19.86
CA THR A 241 16.01 1.36 -19.44
C THR A 241 14.54 1.38 -19.01
N ASN A 242 13.95 0.19 -18.83
CA ASN A 242 12.60 0.10 -18.24
C ASN A 242 12.56 0.61 -16.80
N ILE A 243 13.66 0.55 -16.05
CA ILE A 243 13.76 1.15 -14.71
C ILE A 243 13.65 2.67 -14.80
N ARG A 244 14.29 3.28 -15.80
CA ARG A 244 14.17 4.70 -16.07
C ARG A 244 12.73 5.12 -16.41
N TRP A 245 12.04 4.36 -17.25
CA TRP A 245 10.64 4.65 -17.61
C TRP A 245 9.70 4.48 -16.44
N LEU A 246 9.89 3.43 -15.63
CA LEU A 246 9.11 3.24 -14.41
C LEU A 246 9.36 4.38 -13.41
N TYR A 247 10.61 4.84 -13.28
CA TYR A 247 10.93 6.02 -12.48
C TYR A 247 10.23 7.28 -12.99
N ASP A 248 10.07 7.50 -14.30
CA ASP A 248 9.26 8.61 -14.84
C ASP A 248 7.80 8.49 -14.44
N LEU A 249 7.22 7.30 -14.64
CA LEU A 249 5.80 7.03 -14.41
C LEU A 249 5.42 7.02 -12.93
N TYR A 250 6.38 6.87 -12.01
CA TYR A 250 6.10 6.85 -10.58
C TYR A 250 5.55 8.20 -10.11
N HIS A 251 4.35 8.18 -9.54
CA HIS A 251 3.64 9.40 -9.16
C HIS A 251 4.33 10.07 -7.96
N VAL A 252 4.50 11.39 -8.02
CA VAL A 252 4.92 12.21 -6.89
C VAL A 252 3.86 13.28 -6.71
N GLU A 253 3.04 13.15 -5.67
CA GLU A 253 1.99 14.12 -5.35
C GLU A 253 2.54 15.24 -4.46
N ARG A 254 1.96 16.43 -4.63
CA ARG A 254 2.07 17.50 -3.62
C ARG A 254 1.36 17.02 -2.35
N ILE A 255 1.87 17.40 -1.19
CA ILE A 255 1.27 17.06 0.10
C ILE A 255 -0.18 17.60 0.09
N PRO A 256 -1.21 16.74 0.14
CA PRO A 256 -2.60 17.19 0.16
C PRO A 256 -2.92 17.96 1.45
N GLU A 257 -4.03 18.71 1.48
CA GLU A 257 -4.49 19.43 2.68
C GLU A 257 -5.41 18.58 3.58
N GLU A 258 -5.84 17.39 3.13
CA GLU A 258 -6.82 16.55 3.82
C GLU A 258 -6.20 15.41 4.68
N ILE A 259 -7.06 14.68 5.39
CA ILE A 259 -6.79 14.11 6.72
C ILE A 259 -6.07 12.73 6.72
N ASN A 260 -5.92 12.04 5.58
CA ASN A 260 -5.25 10.73 5.50
C ASN A 260 -4.40 10.64 4.23
N ASP A 261 -3.10 10.92 4.37
CA ASP A 261 -2.23 11.13 3.22
C ASP A 261 -1.11 10.11 3.12
N ASP A 262 -1.21 9.31 2.07
CA ASP A 262 -0.13 8.49 1.54
C ASP A 262 0.69 9.35 0.57
N VAL A 263 1.77 9.97 1.07
CA VAL A 263 2.65 10.82 0.28
C VAL A 263 3.71 9.98 -0.42
N GLN A 264 3.92 10.24 -1.72
CA GLN A 264 4.96 9.58 -2.50
C GLN A 264 6.14 10.49 -2.80
N ARG A 265 7.34 9.92 -2.71
CA ARG A 265 8.60 10.49 -3.19
C ARG A 265 9.38 9.41 -3.91
N LYS A 266 10.38 9.79 -4.72
CA LYS A 266 11.17 8.84 -5.50
C LYS A 266 12.60 9.33 -5.69
N PHE A 267 13.51 8.39 -5.88
CA PHE A 267 14.85 8.67 -6.40
C PHE A 267 15.37 7.49 -7.22
N TYR A 268 16.35 7.78 -8.07
CA TYR A 268 16.94 6.83 -8.99
C TYR A 268 18.41 6.59 -8.62
N ILE A 269 18.83 5.33 -8.64
CA ILE A 269 20.19 4.88 -8.41
C ILE A 269 20.73 4.31 -9.72
N GLU A 270 21.81 4.89 -10.20
CA GLU A 270 22.51 4.40 -11.38
C GLU A 270 23.03 2.97 -11.23
N GLY A 271 23.19 2.30 -12.35
CA GLY A 271 23.57 0.90 -12.42
C GLY A 271 24.96 0.63 -11.85
N ILE A 272 25.12 -0.60 -11.37
CA ILE A 272 26.40 -1.14 -10.89
C ILE A 272 27.50 -0.85 -11.92
N GLY A 273 28.69 -0.44 -11.46
CA GLY A 273 29.83 -0.11 -12.30
C GLY A 273 29.80 1.28 -12.94
N THR A 274 28.80 2.12 -12.66
CA THR A 274 28.71 3.50 -13.20
C THR A 274 28.64 4.53 -12.08
N GLU A 275 28.98 5.78 -12.33
CA GLU A 275 28.70 6.91 -11.45
C GLU A 275 28.26 8.13 -12.26
N ASN A 276 27.42 8.96 -11.67
CA ASN A 276 26.83 10.11 -12.36
C ASN A 276 27.90 11.09 -12.83
N ASN A 277 27.91 11.34 -14.14
CA ASN A 277 28.85 12.20 -14.86
C ASN A 277 30.33 11.79 -14.72
N LYS A 278 30.59 10.50 -14.44
CA LYS A 278 31.94 9.95 -14.32
C LYS A 278 32.14 8.78 -15.28
N ALA A 279 33.41 8.49 -15.56
CA ALA A 279 33.87 7.28 -16.24
C ALA A 279 33.34 6.00 -15.56
N ASP A 280 32.96 5.02 -16.37
CA ASP A 280 32.53 3.71 -15.88
C ASP A 280 33.69 2.92 -15.27
N SER A 281 33.40 2.18 -14.20
CA SER A 281 34.37 1.35 -13.49
C SER A 281 34.40 -0.07 -14.08
N LEU A 282 35.47 -0.39 -14.82
CA LEU A 282 35.74 -1.74 -15.34
C LEU A 282 35.64 -2.83 -14.26
N LEU A 283 36.23 -2.59 -13.08
CA LEU A 283 36.19 -3.53 -11.97
C LEU A 283 34.76 -3.67 -11.40
N GLY A 284 34.03 -2.56 -11.29
CA GLY A 284 32.64 -2.56 -10.82
C GLY A 284 31.67 -3.26 -11.78
N LEU A 285 31.83 -3.05 -13.09
CA LEU A 285 31.04 -3.70 -14.15
C LEU A 285 31.23 -5.22 -14.17
N GLY A 286 32.46 -5.70 -13.91
CA GLY A 286 32.82 -7.12 -13.94
C GLY A 286 32.49 -7.87 -12.65
N LEU A 287 32.96 -7.37 -11.50
CA LEU A 287 32.90 -8.08 -10.22
C LEU A 287 31.67 -7.74 -9.38
N GLY A 288 31.00 -6.61 -9.66
CA GLY A 288 29.84 -6.14 -8.89
C GLY A 288 30.17 -5.76 -7.43
N ASN A 289 31.45 -5.58 -7.12
CA ASN A 289 31.98 -5.28 -5.78
C ASN A 289 32.75 -3.95 -5.78
N ASN A 290 33.19 -3.48 -4.61
CA ASN A 290 33.86 -2.17 -4.39
C ASN A 290 32.93 -0.95 -4.58
N ASP A 291 33.51 0.23 -4.81
CA ASP A 291 32.85 1.55 -4.72
C ASP A 291 31.68 1.80 -5.68
N THR A 292 31.48 0.93 -6.67
CA THR A 292 30.34 0.99 -7.61
C THR A 292 29.54 -0.31 -7.65
N GLY A 293 29.80 -1.22 -6.72
CA GLY A 293 29.13 -2.51 -6.57
C GLY A 293 27.78 -2.42 -5.87
N VAL A 294 27.18 -3.58 -5.60
CA VAL A 294 25.84 -3.67 -4.99
C VAL A 294 25.77 -2.94 -3.65
N ILE A 295 26.74 -3.19 -2.75
CA ILE A 295 26.76 -2.58 -1.41
C ILE A 295 26.83 -1.06 -1.53
N ALA A 296 27.77 -0.53 -2.32
CA ALA A 296 27.94 0.91 -2.52
C ALA A 296 26.68 1.59 -3.08
N LYS A 297 25.98 0.94 -4.02
CA LYS A 297 24.69 1.45 -4.53
C LYS A 297 23.60 1.46 -3.47
N THR A 298 23.57 0.46 -2.59
CA THR A 298 22.61 0.47 -1.47
C THR A 298 22.97 1.48 -0.38
N ASP A 299 24.25 1.74 -0.11
CA ASP A 299 24.69 2.81 0.79
C ASP A 299 24.32 4.20 0.24
N LYS A 300 24.49 4.40 -1.06
CA LYS A 300 24.01 5.60 -1.76
C LYS A 300 22.50 5.77 -1.64
N ALA A 301 21.73 4.69 -1.75
CA ALA A 301 20.29 4.72 -1.54
C ALA A 301 19.91 5.16 -0.12
N ILE A 302 20.61 4.66 0.92
CA ILE A 302 20.39 5.09 2.31
C ILE A 302 20.69 6.58 2.48
N ALA A 303 21.80 7.08 1.89
CA ALA A 303 22.13 8.49 1.94
C ALA A 303 21.04 9.37 1.29
N LEU A 304 20.53 8.96 0.12
CA LEU A 304 19.44 9.67 -0.56
C LEU A 304 18.12 9.61 0.22
N ILE A 305 17.82 8.49 0.90
CA ILE A 305 16.65 8.39 1.79
C ILE A 305 16.75 9.43 2.91
N CYS A 306 17.92 9.56 3.54
CA CYS A 306 18.11 10.53 4.62
C CYS A 306 17.94 11.98 4.12
N GLN A 307 18.52 12.30 2.95
CA GLN A 307 18.34 13.61 2.32
C GLN A 307 16.87 13.91 1.99
N LEU A 308 16.18 12.93 1.41
CA LEU A 308 14.78 13.03 1.04
C LEU A 308 13.88 13.22 2.26
N LEU A 309 14.12 12.45 3.33
CA LEU A 309 13.40 12.60 4.60
C LEU A 309 13.63 13.98 5.21
N ASN A 310 14.86 14.47 5.20
CA ASN A 310 15.16 15.80 5.72
C ASN A 310 14.41 16.90 4.95
N ASN A 311 14.33 16.80 3.62
CA ASN A 311 13.53 17.72 2.81
C ASN A 311 12.03 17.58 3.11
N PHE A 312 11.55 16.34 3.18
CA PHE A 312 10.14 16.05 3.43
C PHE A 312 9.65 16.60 4.78
N ILE A 313 10.45 16.46 5.85
CA ILE A 313 10.10 16.99 7.17
C ILE A 313 9.97 18.51 7.16
N ASN A 314 10.79 19.20 6.35
CA ASN A 314 10.68 20.66 6.18
C ASN A 314 9.46 21.10 5.35
N GLU A 315 8.82 20.18 4.62
CA GLU A 315 7.62 20.45 3.82
C GLU A 315 6.31 20.24 4.61
N ILE A 316 6.32 19.49 5.71
CA ILE A 316 5.13 19.16 6.50
C ILE A 316 5.00 20.02 7.76
N ASP A 317 3.75 20.24 8.21
CA ASP A 317 3.50 20.83 9.53
C ASP A 317 3.73 19.78 10.63
N VAL A 318 4.97 19.74 11.12
CA VAL A 318 5.44 18.80 12.17
C VAL A 318 4.72 18.96 13.51
N LYS A 319 4.09 20.13 13.78
CA LYS A 319 3.35 20.34 15.04
C LYS A 319 2.05 19.56 15.03
N ASN A 320 1.39 19.51 13.88
CA ASN A 320 0.07 18.94 13.71
C ASN A 320 0.07 17.59 12.97
N SER A 321 1.22 17.08 12.56
CA SER A 321 1.33 15.82 11.79
C SER A 321 2.32 14.84 12.42
N ILE A 322 2.12 13.54 12.21
CA ILE A 322 3.04 12.45 12.57
C ILE A 322 3.32 11.58 11.34
N LEU A 323 4.58 11.20 11.13
CA LEU A 323 4.97 10.19 10.16
C LEU A 323 4.76 8.83 10.81
N LYS A 324 3.63 8.21 10.49
CA LYS A 324 3.22 6.92 11.06
C LYS A 324 3.99 5.76 10.43
N HIS A 325 4.15 5.80 9.11
CA HIS A 325 4.78 4.72 8.35
C HIS A 325 5.77 5.28 7.33
N LEU A 326 6.92 4.63 7.22
CA LEU A 326 7.89 4.80 6.14
C LEU A 326 7.89 3.51 5.32
N GLN A 327 7.47 3.61 4.06
CA GLN A 327 7.34 2.49 3.14
C GLN A 327 8.30 2.65 1.96
N PHE A 328 8.69 1.54 1.35
CA PHE A 328 9.59 1.53 0.20
C PHE A 328 9.01 0.68 -0.93
N ASP A 329 8.81 1.29 -2.09
CA ASP A 329 8.56 0.56 -3.33
C ASP A 329 9.89 0.37 -4.04
N VAL A 330 10.39 -0.86 -4.10
CA VAL A 330 11.75 -1.14 -4.56
C VAL A 330 11.72 -1.85 -5.92
N PHE A 331 12.41 -1.25 -6.90
CA PHE A 331 12.49 -1.77 -8.27
C PHE A 331 13.95 -1.95 -8.67
N GLY A 332 14.23 -2.99 -9.45
CA GLY A 332 15.55 -3.17 -10.04
C GLY A 332 15.60 -4.15 -11.20
N PHE A 333 16.61 -4.00 -12.06
CA PHE A 333 16.84 -4.85 -13.23
C PHE A 333 18.26 -5.43 -13.25
N SER A 334 18.44 -6.69 -13.69
CA SER A 334 19.74 -7.38 -13.72
C SER A 334 20.48 -7.30 -12.36
N ARG A 335 21.74 -6.86 -12.28
CA ARG A 335 22.42 -6.64 -10.98
C ARG A 335 21.79 -5.50 -10.15
N GLY A 336 21.03 -4.59 -10.76
CA GLY A 336 20.15 -3.67 -10.04
C GLY A 336 19.05 -4.39 -9.27
N ALA A 337 18.56 -5.54 -9.76
CA ALA A 337 17.63 -6.38 -9.00
C ALA A 337 18.32 -7.08 -7.80
N ALA A 338 19.61 -7.41 -7.91
CA ALA A 338 20.39 -7.87 -6.77
C ALA A 338 20.55 -6.75 -5.71
N ALA A 339 20.80 -5.51 -6.15
CA ALA A 339 20.81 -4.34 -5.26
C ALA A 339 19.46 -4.06 -4.61
N ALA A 340 18.36 -4.16 -5.36
CA ALA A 340 17.01 -4.05 -4.83
C ALA A 340 16.75 -5.08 -3.72
N ARG A 341 17.05 -6.37 -3.96
CA ARG A 341 16.89 -7.43 -2.95
C ARG A 341 17.78 -7.21 -1.73
N HIS A 342 19.04 -6.82 -1.95
CA HIS A 342 19.97 -6.53 -0.87
C HIS A 342 19.46 -5.36 -0.01
N PHE A 343 19.01 -4.28 -0.64
CA PHE A 343 18.40 -3.14 0.04
C PHE A 343 17.15 -3.54 0.83
N THR A 344 16.24 -4.32 0.24
CA THR A 344 15.06 -4.83 0.95
C THR A 344 15.43 -5.65 2.18
N ASN A 345 16.47 -6.50 2.10
CA ASN A 345 16.97 -7.23 3.27
C ASN A 345 17.53 -6.27 4.33
N ARG A 346 18.28 -5.23 3.94
CA ARG A 346 18.77 -4.21 4.87
C ARG A 346 17.63 -3.48 5.58
N VAL A 347 16.53 -3.19 4.88
CA VAL A 347 15.31 -2.61 5.50
C VAL A 347 14.69 -3.59 6.49
N PHE A 348 14.49 -4.86 6.08
CA PHE A 348 13.87 -5.90 6.91
C PHE A 348 14.68 -6.20 8.18
N GLU A 349 16.00 -6.31 8.05
CA GLU A 349 16.93 -6.57 9.15
C GLU A 349 17.24 -5.33 10.01
N ARG A 350 16.67 -4.17 9.67
CA ARG A 350 16.90 -2.90 10.37
C ARG A 350 18.38 -2.53 10.42
N ASP A 351 19.02 -2.55 9.25
CA ASP A 351 20.42 -2.21 9.05
C ASP A 351 20.83 -0.95 9.85
N PRO A 352 21.92 -1.00 10.64
CA PRO A 352 22.30 0.11 11.52
C PRO A 352 22.53 1.42 10.79
N ALA A 353 23.04 1.42 9.56
CA ALA A 353 23.28 2.65 8.80
C ALA A 353 21.95 3.32 8.43
N LEU A 354 20.96 2.53 7.99
CA LEU A 354 19.62 3.02 7.69
C LEU A 354 18.93 3.56 8.96
N VAL A 355 18.91 2.77 10.03
CA VAL A 355 18.23 3.15 11.27
C VAL A 355 18.86 4.39 11.90
N ASN A 356 20.19 4.45 11.96
CA ASN A 356 20.88 5.60 12.55
C ASN A 356 20.74 6.84 11.67
N GLY A 357 20.80 6.70 10.34
CA GLY A 357 20.55 7.81 9.42
C GLY A 357 19.16 8.41 9.60
N ILE A 358 18.12 7.57 9.65
CA ILE A 358 16.74 8.01 9.90
C ILE A 358 16.63 8.68 11.28
N ARG A 359 17.19 8.08 12.34
CA ARG A 359 17.18 8.67 13.69
C ARG A 359 17.83 10.05 13.72
N GLN A 360 18.95 10.24 13.04
CA GLN A 360 19.64 11.52 12.97
C GLN A 360 18.80 12.59 12.26
N VAL A 361 18.10 12.23 11.19
CA VAL A 361 17.18 13.14 10.49
C VAL A 361 16.10 13.64 11.45
N PHE A 362 15.48 12.75 12.23
CA PHE A 362 14.46 13.14 13.21
C PHE A 362 15.03 13.88 14.42
N ALA A 363 16.25 13.55 14.88
CA ALA A 363 16.89 14.25 16.00
C ALA A 363 17.30 15.70 15.65
N ASN A 364 17.66 15.96 14.39
CA ASN A 364 18.11 17.27 13.92
C ASN A 364 16.97 18.16 13.40
N SER A 365 15.79 17.59 13.18
CA SER A 365 14.59 18.35 12.84
C SER A 365 13.81 18.71 14.09
N ALA A 366 12.99 19.76 14.07
CA ALA A 366 12.14 20.16 15.19
C ALA A 366 10.93 19.21 15.39
N TYR A 367 11.13 17.93 15.08
CA TYR A 367 10.13 16.87 14.98
C TYR A 367 9.83 16.20 16.32
#